data_AF-A0A1G6S337-F1
#
_entry.id   AF-A0A1G6S337-F1
#
_cell.length_a   1.000
_cell.length_b   1.000
_cell.length_c   1.000
_cell.angle_alpha   90.00
_cell.angle_beta   90.00
_cell.angle_gamma   90.00
#
_symmetry.space_group_name_H-M   'P 1'
#
loop_
_entity.id
_entity.type
_entity.pdbx_description
1 polymer ?
#
loop_
_entity_poly.entity_id
_entity_poly.type
_entity_poly.pdbx_seq_one_letter_code
_entity_poly.pdbx_strand_id
1 'polypeptide(L)' 'MGTAKQNRVKGVGEQLLQCSLHSMKQEGYEYAIIGQAGPVEFYERCCNARLIPIMDY' A
#
# COMPACT_ATOMS: atom_id res chain seq x y z
N MET A 1 -1.87 2.44 7.36
CA MET A 1 -1.38 1.10 7.71
C MET A 1 -0.07 1.22 8.48
N GLY A 2 0.18 0.42 9.51
CA GLY A 2 1.43 0.50 10.27
C GLY A 2 1.77 -0.80 10.98
N THR A 3 3.07 -1.11 11.06
CA THR A 3 3.58 -2.24 11.83
C THR A 3 4.31 -1.73 13.07
N ALA A 4 4.32 -2.55 14.13
CA ALA A 4 5.20 -2.31 15.28
C ALA A 4 6.65 -2.15 14.81
N LYS A 5 7.42 -1.27 15.47
CA LYS A 5 8.80 -0.94 15.05
C LYS A 5 9.69 -2.19 14.91
N GLN A 6 9.56 -3.13 15.84
CA GLN A 6 10.27 -4.43 15.86
C GLN A 6 9.91 -5.39 14.71
N ASN A 7 8.84 -5.10 13.98
CA ASN A 7 8.37 -5.90 12.84
C ASN A 7 8.54 -5.17 11.50
N ARG A 8 9.06 -3.93 11.52
CA ARG A 8 9.53 -3.28 10.29
C ARG A 8 10.66 -4.12 9.72
N VAL A 9 10.73 -4.24 8.38
CA VAL A 9 11.74 -5.03 7.64
C VAL A 9 11.55 -6.56 7.69
N LYS A 10 10.61 -7.11 8.46
CA LYS A 10 10.32 -8.56 8.48
C LYS A 10 9.31 -9.02 7.41
N GLY A 11 9.03 -8.19 6.40
CA GLY A 11 8.01 -8.49 5.37
C GLY A 11 6.55 -8.45 5.85
N VAL A 12 6.29 -8.25 7.14
CA VAL A 12 4.91 -8.25 7.71
C VAL A 12 4.04 -7.18 7.05
N GLY A 13 4.58 -5.97 6.83
CA GLY A 13 3.82 -4.90 6.18
C GLY A 13 3.45 -5.24 4.74
N GLU A 14 4.33 -5.93 4.01
CA GLU A 14 4.11 -6.35 2.63
C GLU A 14 3.02 -7.43 2.56
N GLN A 15 3.07 -8.44 3.42
CA GLN A 15 2.04 -9.47 3.48
C GLN A 15 0.66 -8.88 3.80
N LEU A 16 0.59 -7.97 4.77
CA LEU A 16 -0.67 -7.29 5.11
C LEU A 16 -1.22 -6.47 3.93
N LEU A 17 -0.34 -5.75 3.22
CA LEU A 17 -0.71 -5.03 2.01
C LEU A 17 -1.23 -5.99 0.92
N GLN A 18 -0.51 -7.08 0.63
CA GLN A 18 -0.91 -8.06 -0.39
C GLN A 18 -2.25 -8.72 -0.05
N CYS A 19 -2.46 -9.13 1.20
CA CYS A 19 -3.75 -9.68 1.64
C CYS A 19 -4.89 -8.68 1.44
N SER A 20 -4.66 -7.41 1.79
CA SER A 20 -5.67 -6.36 1.63
C SER A 20 -6.02 -6.14 0.15
N LEU A 21 -5.01 -5.99 -0.71
CA LEU A 21 -5.21 -5.82 -2.16
C LEU A 21 -5.88 -7.05 -2.79
N HIS A 22 -5.55 -8.25 -2.33
CA HIS A 22 -6.18 -9.48 -2.81
C HIS A 22 -7.66 -9.54 -2.44
N SER A 23 -8.03 -9.19 -1.20
CA SER A 23 -9.43 -9.11 -0.76
C SER A 23 -10.20 -8.08 -1.60
N MET A 24 -9.63 -6.88 -1.80
CA MET A 24 -10.23 -5.87 -2.66
C MET A 24 -10.44 -6.39 -4.09
N LYS A 25 -9.46 -7.10 -4.65
CA LYS A 25 -9.62 -7.69 -5.98
C LYS A 25 -10.76 -8.72 -6.02
N GLN A 26 -10.90 -9.56 -4.99
CA GLN A 26 -11.98 -10.54 -4.88
C GLN A 26 -13.37 -9.88 -4.77
N GLU A 27 -13.45 -8.73 -4.11
CA GLU A 27 -14.67 -7.92 -4.02
C GLU A 27 -15.00 -7.13 -5.30
N GLY A 28 -14.11 -7.15 -6.30
CA GLY A 28 -14.33 -6.52 -7.60
C GLY A 28 -13.81 -5.08 -7.72
N TYR A 29 -12.98 -4.62 -6.79
CA TYR A 29 -12.33 -3.31 -6.92
C TYR A 29 -11.24 -3.37 -8.01
N GLU A 30 -11.35 -2.49 -9.00
CA GLU A 30 -10.39 -2.40 -10.11
C GLU A 30 -9.07 -1.74 -9.68
N TYR A 31 -9.13 -0.80 -8.74
CA TYR A 31 -7.96 -0.06 -8.24
C TYR A 31 -8.07 0.22 -6.73
N ALA A 32 -6.92 0.52 -6.11
CA ALA A 32 -6.82 0.94 -4.72
C ALA A 32 -6.07 2.27 -4.64
N ILE A 33 -6.54 3.18 -3.78
CA ILE A 33 -5.88 4.45 -3.47
C ILE A 33 -5.38 4.39 -2.04
N ILE A 34 -4.10 4.67 -1.83
CA ILE A 34 -3.47 4.69 -0.51
C ILE A 34 -3.30 6.15 -0.08
N GLY A 35 -4.26 6.65 0.71
CA GLY A 35 -4.18 7.97 1.32
C GLY A 35 -3.15 8.02 2.44
N GLN A 36 -2.54 9.20 2.65
CA GLN A 36 -1.51 9.44 3.67
C GLN A 36 -0.47 8.31 3.72
N ALA A 37 -0.02 7.88 2.53
CA ALA A 37 0.99 6.84 2.42
C ALA A 37 2.21 7.26 3.25
N GLY A 38 2.72 6.31 4.04
CA GLY A 38 4.01 6.46 4.71
C GLY A 38 5.15 6.52 3.68
N PRO A 39 6.26 5.79 3.87
CA PRO A 39 7.30 5.74 2.85
C PRO A 39 6.70 5.30 1.50
N VAL A 40 6.72 6.17 0.50
CA VAL A 40 6.09 5.91 -0.80
C VAL A 40 6.80 4.76 -1.50
N GLU A 41 8.12 4.71 -1.37
CA GLU A 41 9.00 3.72 -1.96
C GLU A 41 8.71 2.29 -1.46
N PHE A 42 8.06 2.15 -0.31
CA PHE A 42 7.57 0.86 0.17
C PHE A 42 6.45 0.34 -0.73
N TYR A 43 5.46 1.18 -1.05
CA TYR A 43 4.33 0.79 -1.89
C TYR A 43 4.72 0.63 -3.36
N GLU A 44 5.62 1.48 -3.86
CA GLU A 44 6.19 1.31 -5.20
C GLU A 44 6.86 -0.07 -5.36
N ARG A 45 7.65 -0.49 -4.36
CA ARG A 45 8.33 -1.80 -4.39
C ARG A 45 7.38 -2.98 -4.19
N CYS A 46 6.44 -2.89 -3.26
CA CYS A 46 5.60 -4.02 -2.89
C CYS A 46 4.44 -4.29 -3.87
N CYS A 47 3.88 -3.26 -4.50
CA CYS A 47 2.72 -3.42 -5.38
C CYS A 47 2.73 -2.55 -6.64
N ASN A 48 3.89 -1.98 -7.01
CA ASN A 48 4.03 -1.11 -8.18
C ASN A 48 3.09 0.10 -8.14
N ALA A 49 2.81 0.61 -6.92
CA ALA A 49 2.02 1.81 -6.72
C ALA A 49 2.68 3.01 -7.42
N ARG A 50 1.87 4.01 -7.79
CA ARG A 50 2.34 5.25 -8.39
C ARG A 50 1.71 6.44 -7.67
N LEU A 51 2.45 7.53 -7.57
CA LEU A 51 1.92 8.79 -7.07
C LEU A 51 0.83 9.31 -8.00
N ILE A 52 -0.31 9.68 -7.40
CA ILE A 52 -1.40 10.35 -8.09
C ILE A 52 -1.16 11.86 -7.91
N PRO A 53 -0.79 12.60 -8.96
CA PRO A 53 -0.57 14.04 -8.84
C PRO A 53 -1.89 14.73 -8.53
N ILE A 54 -1.90 15.55 -7.49
CA ILE A 54 -2.98 16.51 -7.21
C ILE A 54 -2.54 17.87 -7.75
N MET A 55 -3.37 18.49 -8.58
CA MET A 55 -3.16 19.86 -9.04
C MET A 55 -3.83 20.79 -8.02
N ASP A 56 -3.05 21.64 -7.37
CA ASP A 56 -3.58 22.75 -6.57
C ASP A 56 -3.87 23.92 -7.52
N TYR A 57 -5.12 24.38 -7.55
CA TYR A 57 -5.59 25.56 -8.30
C TYR A 57 -5.53 26.83 -7.46
#